data_AF-A0A937CCC5-F1
#
_entry.id   AF-A0A937CCC5-F1
#
_cell.length_a   1.000
_cell.length_b   1.000
_cell.length_c   1.000
_cell.angle_alpha   90.00
_cell.angle_beta   90.00
_cell.angle_gamma   90.00
#
_symmetry.space_group_name_H-M   'P 1'
#
loop_
_entity.id
_entity.type
_entity.pdbx_description
1 polymer ?
#
loop_
_entity_poly.entity_id
_entity_poly.type
_entity_poly.pdbx_seq_one_letter_code
_entity_poly.pdbx_strand_id
1 'polypeptide(L)'
;MEINENGNKVLWGHISKANPQWKDFENDENVLVIFLSPVHSYISSSWYNHPNAPTWNYLSVHITGKLKIIEGEKLWETVRRLTNRYEQKSEHPVSLDTLPESVQKQMNGIVGFEIRIDKVEAAFKLSQNRNDEDFENIVKQLRLSNELSSRLMADVMERERLQDVS
;
A
#
# COMPACT_ATOMS: atom_id res chain seq x y z
N MET A 1 -3.38 9.19 6.94
CA MET A 1 -1.99 9.68 6.72
C MET A 1 -1.53 10.33 7.99
N GLU A 2 -0.27 10.13 8.37
CA GLU A 2 0.28 10.71 9.59
C GLU A 2 0.73 12.16 9.33
N ILE A 3 0.75 12.97 10.38
CA ILE A 3 1.15 14.37 10.36
C ILE A 3 2.37 14.54 11.26
N ASN A 4 3.43 15.19 10.77
CA ASN A 4 4.61 15.50 11.59
C ASN A 4 4.41 16.81 12.39
N GLU A 5 5.33 17.12 13.30
CA GLU A 5 5.30 18.34 14.14
C GLU A 5 5.16 19.65 13.35
N ASN A 6 5.60 19.66 12.10
CA ASN A 6 5.52 20.81 11.20
C ASN A 6 4.19 20.87 10.43
N GLY A 7 3.21 20.01 10.76
CA GLY A 7 1.91 19.96 10.08
C GLY A 7 1.92 19.28 8.71
N ASN A 8 3.02 18.64 8.30
CA ASN A 8 3.12 18.00 6.98
C ASN A 8 2.60 16.56 7.01
N LYS A 9 1.95 16.14 5.92
CA LYS A 9 1.61 14.73 5.67
C LYS A 9 2.89 13.94 5.40
N VAL A 10 3.06 12.83 6.11
CA VAL A 10 4.28 12.03 6.07
C VAL A 10 4.02 10.53 6.04
N LEU A 11 4.98 9.79 5.49
CA LEU A 11 5.17 8.36 5.70
C LEU A 11 6.43 8.14 6.52
N TRP A 12 6.44 7.07 7.31
CA TRP A 12 7.59 6.68 8.11
C TRP A 12 7.94 5.23 7.84
N GLY A 13 9.23 4.95 7.85
CA GLY A 13 9.73 3.61 7.68
C GLY A 13 11.15 3.48 8.19
N HIS A 14 11.66 2.27 8.06
CA HIS A 14 13.07 1.99 8.28
C HIS A 14 13.50 0.92 7.29
N ILE A 15 14.81 0.87 7.05
CA ILE A 15 15.44 -0.14 6.21
C ILE A 15 16.64 -0.70 6.94
N SER A 16 17.03 -1.94 6.64
CA SER A 16 18.25 -2.52 7.19
C SER A 16 19.48 -1.71 6.76
N LYS A 17 20.42 -1.47 7.68
CA LYS A 17 21.73 -0.86 7.36
C LYS A 17 22.52 -1.67 6.33
N ALA A 18 22.25 -2.98 6.23
CA ALA A 18 22.86 -3.85 5.23
C ALA A 18 22.32 -3.62 3.80
N ASN A 19 21.14 -3.03 3.65
CA ASN A 19 20.61 -2.67 2.33
C ASN A 19 21.32 -1.39 1.86
N PRO A 20 22.05 -1.40 0.74
CA PRO A 20 22.82 -0.22 0.31
C PRO A 20 21.96 0.96 -0.13
N GLN A 21 20.65 0.78 -0.39
CA GLN A 21 19.75 1.83 -0.87
C GLN A 21 19.74 3.08 0.02
N TRP A 22 19.90 2.92 1.34
CA TRP A 22 19.88 4.08 2.25
C TRP A 22 21.05 5.05 2.02
N LYS A 23 22.15 4.59 1.42
CA LYS A 23 23.31 5.44 1.14
C LYS A 23 23.01 6.49 0.08
N ASP A 24 22.00 6.26 -0.75
CA ASP A 24 21.60 7.20 -1.79
C ASP A 24 20.57 8.22 -1.29
N PHE A 25 19.99 8.02 -0.10
CA PHE A 25 18.95 8.90 0.46
C PHE A 25 19.43 10.33 0.72
N GLU A 26 20.73 10.53 0.95
CA GLU A 26 21.32 11.87 1.11
C GLU A 26 21.66 12.53 -0.24
N ASN A 27 21.80 11.73 -1.30
CA ASN A 27 22.16 12.21 -2.64
C ASN A 27 20.93 12.55 -3.49
N ASP A 28 19.84 11.79 -3.33
CA ASP A 28 18.54 12.07 -3.96
C ASP A 28 17.41 11.82 -2.97
N GLU A 29 16.78 12.93 -2.53
CA GLU A 29 15.65 12.88 -1.61
C GLU A 29 14.34 12.50 -2.32
N ASN A 30 14.27 12.50 -3.66
CA ASN A 30 13.02 12.24 -4.37
C ASN A 30 12.71 10.75 -4.40
N VAL A 31 11.54 10.38 -3.89
CA VAL A 31 11.12 8.98 -3.80
C VAL A 31 9.71 8.77 -4.33
N LEU A 32 9.49 7.58 -4.88
CA LEU A 32 8.19 7.04 -5.25
C LEU A 32 7.88 5.84 -4.35
N VAL A 33 6.81 5.94 -3.56
CA VAL A 33 6.29 4.83 -2.75
C VAL A 33 5.03 4.28 -3.41
N ILE A 34 5.03 2.99 -3.71
CA ILE A 34 3.92 2.31 -4.39
C ILE A 34 3.23 1.38 -3.39
N PHE A 35 1.95 1.62 -3.14
CA PHE A 35 1.06 0.70 -2.45
C PHE A 35 0.22 -0.04 -3.49
N LEU A 36 0.50 -1.32 -3.69
CA LEU A 36 -0.26 -2.18 -4.58
C LEU A 36 -1.32 -2.94 -3.78
N SER A 37 -2.58 -2.88 -4.22
CA SER A 37 -3.64 -3.68 -3.63
C SER A 37 -3.43 -5.17 -3.94
N PRO A 38 -3.62 -6.08 -2.98
CA PRO A 38 -3.68 -7.52 -3.27
C PRO A 38 -4.93 -7.90 -4.09
N VAL A 39 -5.92 -7.00 -4.18
CA VAL A 39 -7.11 -7.18 -5.00
C VAL A 39 -6.80 -6.74 -6.43
N HIS A 40 -6.40 -7.72 -7.24
CA HIS A 40 -6.17 -7.58 -8.68
C HIS A 40 -6.60 -8.86 -9.39
N SER A 41 -7.00 -8.78 -10.66
CA SER A 41 -7.39 -9.96 -11.42
C SER A 41 -7.20 -9.77 -12.93
N TYR A 42 -6.85 -10.87 -13.60
CA TYR A 42 -6.84 -10.93 -15.05
C TYR A 42 -8.28 -11.00 -15.58
N ILE A 43 -8.58 -10.18 -16.58
CA ILE A 43 -9.87 -10.17 -17.27
C ILE A 43 -9.68 -10.82 -18.62
N SER A 44 -10.19 -12.05 -18.75
CA SER A 44 -10.08 -12.82 -19.99
C SER A 44 -10.94 -12.22 -21.08
N SER A 45 -10.40 -12.15 -22.29
CA SER A 45 -11.18 -11.78 -23.48
C SER A 45 -12.28 -12.80 -23.80
N SER A 46 -12.21 -14.03 -23.27
CA SER A 46 -13.24 -15.06 -23.45
C SER A 46 -14.53 -14.80 -22.67
N TRP A 47 -14.57 -13.78 -21.82
CA TRP A 47 -15.76 -13.43 -21.03
C TRP A 47 -16.68 -12.43 -21.75
N TYR A 48 -16.22 -11.83 -22.84
CA TYR A 48 -17.01 -10.94 -23.67
C TYR A 48 -17.74 -11.72 -24.76
N ASN A 49 -18.87 -11.20 -25.22
CA ASN A 49 -19.63 -11.75 -26.36
C ASN A 49 -19.12 -11.25 -27.73
N HIS A 50 -18.05 -10.44 -27.74
CA HIS A 50 -17.45 -9.84 -28.92
C HIS A 50 -15.92 -9.79 -28.80
N PRO A 51 -15.16 -9.61 -29.91
CA PRO A 51 -13.71 -9.47 -29.86
C PRO A 51 -13.27 -8.31 -28.96
N ASN A 52 -12.43 -8.60 -27.98
CA ASN A 52 -11.90 -7.62 -27.05
C ASN A 52 -10.47 -7.99 -26.62
N ALA A 53 -9.71 -6.99 -26.18
CA ALA A 53 -8.37 -7.23 -25.67
C ALA A 53 -8.43 -7.74 -24.22
N PRO A 54 -7.63 -8.77 -23.86
CA PRO A 54 -7.49 -9.15 -22.46
C PRO A 54 -6.80 -8.05 -21.65
N THR A 55 -7.08 -7.98 -20.36
CA THR A 55 -6.49 -6.94 -19.51
C THR A 55 -6.36 -7.35 -18.05
N TRP A 56 -5.84 -6.46 -17.21
CA TRP A 56 -5.76 -6.63 -15.76
C TRP A 56 -6.53 -5.53 -15.07
N ASN A 57 -7.41 -5.91 -14.15
CA ASN A 57 -7.99 -5.00 -13.19
C ASN A 57 -7.12 -4.97 -11.93
N TYR A 58 -6.87 -3.78 -11.42
CA TYR A 58 -6.00 -3.55 -10.26
C TYR A 58 -6.31 -2.20 -9.59
N LEU A 59 -5.83 -2.07 -8.35
CA LEU A 59 -5.84 -0.83 -7.59
C LEU A 59 -4.42 -0.54 -7.09
N SER A 60 -3.93 0.67 -7.30
CA SER A 60 -2.66 1.12 -6.72
C SER A 60 -2.72 2.58 -6.25
N VAL A 61 -1.87 2.91 -5.28
CA VAL A 61 -1.61 4.28 -4.84
C VAL A 61 -0.12 4.56 -4.96
N HIS A 62 0.22 5.61 -5.68
CA HIS A 62 1.57 6.12 -5.88
C HIS A 62 1.73 7.40 -5.07
N ILE A 63 2.77 7.44 -4.24
CA ILE A 63 3.11 8.61 -3.43
C ILE A 63 4.47 9.10 -3.88
N THR A 64 4.51 10.31 -4.43
CA THR A 64 5.76 11.03 -4.69
C THR A 64 6.05 11.95 -3.51
N GLY A 65 7.30 11.98 -3.06
CA GLY A 65 7.67 12.77 -1.89
C GLY A 65 9.17 12.93 -1.73
N LYS A 66 9.53 13.60 -0.63
CA LYS A 66 10.92 13.86 -0.24
C LYS A 66 11.28 13.11 1.02
N LEU A 67 12.29 12.26 0.93
CA LEU A 67 12.80 11.43 2.01
C LEU A 67 13.90 12.17 2.78
N LYS A 68 13.90 12.03 4.11
CA LYS A 68 15.04 12.35 4.97
C LYS A 68 15.32 11.23 5.95
N ILE A 69 16.60 11.02 6.27
CA ILE A 69 17.02 10.09 7.31
C ILE A 69 16.60 10.63 8.68
N ILE A 70 16.20 9.72 9.58
CA ILE A 70 15.92 10.01 10.98
C ILE A 70 16.70 9.05 11.88
N GLU A 71 17.17 9.57 13.01
CA GLU A 71 18.03 8.85 13.94
C GLU A 71 17.61 9.14 15.40
N GLY A 72 18.28 8.46 16.35
CA GLY A 72 18.11 8.69 17.77
C GLY A 72 16.68 8.51 18.26
N GLU A 73 16.21 9.46 19.06
CA GLU A 73 14.86 9.47 19.65
C GLU A 73 13.76 9.42 18.59
N LYS A 74 13.94 10.12 17.47
CA LYS A 74 12.93 10.16 16.39
C LYS A 74 12.78 8.80 15.68
N LEU A 75 13.88 8.07 15.51
CA LEU A 75 13.85 6.69 15.04
C LEU A 75 13.14 5.79 16.06
N TRP A 76 13.46 5.93 17.35
CA TRP A 76 12.82 5.18 18.43
C TRP A 76 11.31 5.35 18.42
N GLU A 77 10.83 6.59 18.39
CA GLU A 77 9.40 6.92 18.33
C GLU A 77 8.73 6.36 17.08
N THR A 78 9.43 6.38 15.94
CA THR A 78 8.92 5.81 14.69
C THR A 78 8.72 4.30 14.80
N VAL A 79 9.70 3.57 15.32
CA VAL A 79 9.59 2.12 15.54
C VAL A 79 8.49 1.84 16.55
N ARG A 80 8.43 2.58 17.66
CA ARG A 80 7.39 2.46 18.69
C ARG A 80 5.99 2.63 18.12
N ARG A 81 5.78 3.66 17.29
CA ARG A 81 4.49 3.94 16.63
C ARG A 81 4.09 2.81 15.68
N LEU A 82 5.03 2.31 14.88
CA LEU A 82 4.80 1.16 13.99
C LEU A 82 4.45 -0.10 14.78
N THR A 83 5.20 -0.43 15.83
CA THR A 83 4.91 -1.56 16.71
C THR A 83 3.50 -1.44 17.30
N ASN A 84 3.17 -0.30 17.92
CA ASN A 84 1.85 -0.08 18.49
C ASN A 84 0.73 -0.21 17.45
N ARG A 85 0.95 0.25 16.21
CA ARG A 85 -0.03 0.14 15.12
C ARG A 85 -0.35 -1.32 14.77
N TYR A 86 0.67 -2.17 14.70
CA TYR A 86 0.48 -3.58 14.32
C TYR A 86 0.06 -4.46 15.49
N GLU A 87 0.47 -4.13 16.72
CA GLU A 87 0.11 -4.86 17.93
C GLU A 87 -1.31 -4.57 18.42
N GLN A 88 -1.98 -3.52 17.92
CA GLN A 88 -3.36 -3.14 18.29
C GLN A 88 -4.39 -4.28 18.23
N LYS A 89 -4.17 -5.27 17.36
CA LYS A 89 -5.07 -6.42 17.18
C LYS A 89 -4.45 -7.75 17.65
N SER A 90 -3.28 -7.70 18.27
CA SER A 90 -2.61 -8.88 18.84
C SER A 90 -3.33 -9.35 20.10
N GLU A 91 -3.45 -10.66 20.28
CA GLU A 91 -3.98 -11.24 21.53
C GLU A 91 -3.05 -10.93 22.72
N HIS A 92 -1.75 -10.81 22.46
CA HIS A 92 -0.71 -10.52 23.44
C HIS A 92 0.17 -9.37 22.93
N PRO A 93 -0.29 -8.12 23.02
CA PRO A 93 0.41 -6.98 22.46
C PRO A 93 1.74 -6.76 23.17
N VAL A 94 2.81 -6.57 22.38
CA VAL A 94 4.13 -6.18 22.90
C VAL A 94 4.36 -4.68 22.73
N SER A 95 5.05 -4.07 23.69
CA SER A 95 5.56 -2.71 23.57
C SER A 95 7.07 -2.71 23.37
N LEU A 96 7.56 -1.85 22.49
CA LEU A 96 8.99 -1.61 22.32
C LEU A 96 9.70 -1.29 23.65
N ASP A 97 9.04 -0.55 24.54
CA ASP A 97 9.60 -0.15 25.83
C ASP A 97 9.67 -1.30 26.85
N THR A 98 8.89 -2.38 26.62
CA THR A 98 8.87 -3.57 27.48
C THR A 98 9.83 -4.66 27.00
N LEU A 99 10.37 -4.52 25.79
CA LEU A 99 11.29 -5.50 25.23
C LEU A 99 12.65 -5.43 25.96
N PRO A 100 13.35 -6.59 26.11
CA PRO A 100 14.68 -6.60 26.68
C PRO A 100 15.65 -5.69 25.92
N GLU A 101 16.61 -5.08 26.62
CA GLU A 101 17.62 -4.19 26.02
C GLU A 101 18.38 -4.87 24.86
N SER A 102 18.58 -6.20 24.95
CA SER A 102 19.20 -6.99 23.87
C SER A 102 18.42 -6.94 22.57
N VAL A 103 17.08 -6.86 22.62
CA VAL A 103 16.21 -6.72 21.46
C VAL A 103 16.17 -5.27 21.01
N GLN A 104 16.11 -4.32 21.94
CA GLN A 104 16.13 -2.89 21.63
C GLN A 104 17.41 -2.49 20.86
N LYS A 105 18.55 -3.13 21.16
CA LYS A 105 19.81 -2.98 20.42
C LYS A 105 19.72 -3.32 18.93
N GLN A 106 18.71 -4.06 18.48
CA GLN A 106 18.49 -4.30 17.05
C GLN A 106 18.21 -3.01 16.27
N MET A 107 17.77 -1.95 16.94
CA MET A 107 17.65 -0.62 16.31
C MET A 107 18.97 -0.09 15.74
N ASN A 108 20.11 -0.53 16.27
CA ASN A 108 21.41 -0.16 15.71
C ASN A 108 21.64 -0.72 14.31
N GLY A 109 20.87 -1.72 13.89
CA GLY A 109 20.94 -2.38 12.59
C GLY A 109 20.03 -1.77 11.51
N ILE A 110 19.29 -0.70 11.81
CA ILE A 110 18.35 -0.07 10.87
C ILE A 110 18.66 1.42 10.66
N VAL A 111 18.23 1.96 9.52
CA VAL A 111 18.20 3.39 9.20
C VAL A 111 16.74 3.79 9.09
N GLY A 112 16.33 4.77 9.90
CA GLY A 112 14.99 5.34 9.82
C GLY A 112 14.89 6.36 8.71
N PHE A 113 13.69 6.53 8.18
CA PHE A 113 13.39 7.63 7.27
C PHE A 113 11.97 8.18 7.44
N GLU A 114 11.82 9.46 7.11
CA GLU A 114 10.56 10.19 6.99
C GLU A 114 10.40 10.62 5.54
N ILE A 115 9.25 10.38 4.92
CA ILE A 115 8.93 10.86 3.57
C ILE A 115 7.83 11.91 3.69
N ARG A 116 8.15 13.16 3.38
CA ARG A 116 7.15 14.22 3.21
C ARG A 116 6.39 13.95 1.91
N ILE A 117 5.07 13.87 2.01
CA ILE A 117 4.19 13.60 0.87
C ILE A 117 3.98 14.87 0.07
N ASP A 118 4.41 14.86 -1.19
CA ASP A 118 4.22 15.99 -2.12
C ASP A 118 3.02 15.74 -3.05
N LYS A 119 2.85 14.50 -3.52
CA LYS A 119 1.76 14.11 -4.42
C LYS A 119 1.25 12.70 -4.10
N VAL A 120 -0.05 12.51 -4.21
CA VAL A 120 -0.73 11.21 -4.10
C VAL A 120 -1.54 10.98 -5.36
N GLU A 121 -1.31 9.86 -6.02
CA GLU A 121 -2.02 9.44 -7.23
C GLU A 121 -2.60 8.05 -7.01
N ALA A 122 -3.88 7.87 -7.30
CA ALA A 122 -4.53 6.58 -7.23
C ALA A 122 -4.88 6.10 -8.65
N ALA A 123 -4.61 4.83 -8.94
CA ALA A 123 -4.97 4.20 -10.20
C ALA A 123 -5.98 3.09 -9.92
N PHE A 124 -7.17 3.21 -10.52
CA PHE A 124 -8.24 2.23 -10.47
C PHE A 124 -8.57 1.78 -11.89
N LYS A 125 -8.17 0.55 -12.21
CA LYS A 125 -8.56 -0.11 -13.45
C LYS A 125 -9.53 -1.23 -13.09
N LEU A 126 -10.81 -0.99 -13.31
CA LEU A 126 -11.90 -1.83 -12.82
C LEU A 126 -12.90 -2.19 -13.94
N SER A 127 -12.47 -2.12 -15.21
CA SER A 127 -13.35 -2.27 -16.38
C SER A 127 -14.54 -1.29 -16.37
N GLN A 128 -14.39 -0.10 -15.78
CA GLN A 128 -15.47 0.88 -15.62
C GLN A 128 -16.02 1.43 -16.96
N ASN A 129 -15.27 1.29 -18.04
CA ASN A 129 -15.67 1.73 -19.38
C ASN A 129 -16.46 0.68 -20.19
N ARG A 130 -16.90 -0.41 -19.54
CA ARG A 130 -17.65 -1.49 -20.18
C ARG A 130 -19.16 -1.29 -20.04
N ASN A 131 -19.91 -1.79 -21.03
CA ASN A 131 -21.37 -1.79 -20.97
C ASN A 131 -21.88 -2.75 -19.86
N ASP A 132 -23.18 -2.73 -19.63
CA ASP A 132 -23.83 -3.48 -18.55
C ASP A 132 -23.64 -4.99 -18.71
N GLU A 133 -23.81 -5.52 -19.92
CA GLU A 133 -23.66 -6.94 -20.21
C GLU A 133 -22.23 -7.44 -19.97
N ASP A 134 -21.23 -6.71 -20.46
CA ASP A 134 -19.81 -7.02 -20.25
C ASP A 134 -19.46 -6.99 -18.76
N PHE A 135 -19.95 -5.97 -18.05
CA PHE A 135 -19.71 -5.83 -16.62
C PHE A 135 -20.29 -7.02 -15.84
N GLU A 136 -21.57 -7.36 -16.07
CA GLU A 136 -22.22 -8.49 -15.42
C GLU A 136 -21.50 -9.81 -15.71
N ASN A 137 -21.08 -10.01 -16.96
CA ASN A 137 -20.33 -11.20 -17.35
C ASN A 137 -18.96 -11.27 -16.65
N ILE A 138 -18.21 -10.17 -16.59
CA ILE A 138 -16.93 -10.11 -15.88
C ILE A 138 -17.14 -10.43 -14.39
N VAL A 139 -18.10 -9.76 -13.73
CA VAL A 139 -18.42 -9.99 -12.31
C VAL A 139 -18.77 -11.45 -12.07
N LYS A 140 -19.64 -12.04 -12.89
CA LYS A 140 -20.02 -13.45 -12.80
C LYS A 140 -18.81 -14.38 -12.88
N GLN A 141 -17.91 -14.17 -13.84
CA GLN A 141 -16.73 -15.01 -14.01
C GLN A 141 -15.74 -14.85 -12.84
N LEU A 142 -15.54 -13.63 -12.37
CA LEU A 142 -14.72 -13.35 -11.19
C LEU A 142 -15.24 -14.03 -9.92
N ARG A 143 -16.57 -14.08 -9.73
CA ARG A 143 -17.22 -14.77 -8.61
C ARG A 143 -17.05 -16.29 -8.66
N LEU A 144 -17.02 -16.87 -9.85
CA LEU A 144 -16.78 -18.30 -10.07
C LEU A 144 -15.31 -18.70 -9.92
N SER A 145 -14.38 -17.74 -9.87
CA SER A 145 -12.96 -18.01 -9.70
C SER A 145 -12.65 -18.61 -8.33
N ASN A 146 -11.73 -19.57 -8.30
CA ASN A 146 -11.19 -20.13 -7.06
C ASN A 146 -10.22 -19.15 -6.35
N GLU A 147 -9.75 -18.11 -7.04
CA GLU A 147 -8.85 -17.11 -6.47
C GLU A 147 -9.60 -16.08 -5.63
N LEU A 148 -9.12 -15.85 -4.40
CA LEU A 148 -9.71 -14.85 -3.50
C LEU A 148 -9.63 -13.43 -4.08
N SER A 149 -8.50 -13.06 -4.69
CA SER A 149 -8.30 -11.74 -5.31
C SER A 149 -9.31 -11.47 -6.43
N SER A 150 -9.64 -12.48 -7.23
CA SER A 150 -10.67 -12.39 -8.28
C SER A 150 -12.06 -12.19 -7.68
N ARG A 151 -12.44 -12.94 -6.64
CA ARG A 151 -13.74 -12.77 -5.97
C ARG A 151 -13.87 -11.41 -5.28
N LEU A 152 -12.80 -10.90 -4.67
CA LEU A 152 -12.74 -9.56 -4.10
C LEU A 152 -12.76 -8.46 -5.17
N MET A 153 -12.20 -8.72 -6.36
CA MET A 153 -12.26 -7.78 -7.47
C MET A 153 -13.71 -7.56 -7.92
N ALA A 154 -14.53 -8.62 -7.93
CA ALA A 154 -15.97 -8.47 -8.19
C ALA A 154 -16.64 -7.55 -7.16
N ASP A 155 -16.36 -7.71 -5.86
CA ASP A 155 -16.89 -6.82 -4.81
C ASP A 155 -16.50 -5.35 -5.05
N VAL A 156 -15.25 -5.11 -5.44
CA VAL A 156 -14.73 -3.76 -5.72
C VAL A 156 -15.40 -3.16 -6.97
N MET A 157 -15.52 -3.94 -8.04
CA MET A 157 -16.19 -3.51 -9.27
C MET A 157 -17.65 -3.12 -9.03
N GLU A 158 -18.39 -3.92 -8.27
CA GLU A 158 -19.79 -3.64 -7.91
C GLU A 158 -19.90 -2.37 -7.04
N ARG A 159 -19.00 -2.22 -6.06
CA ARG A 159 -19.00 -1.05 -5.17
C ARG A 159 -18.70 0.25 -5.90
N GLU A 160 -17.77 0.23 -6.87
CA GLU A 160 -17.43 1.42 -7.65
C GLU A 160 -18.58 1.84 -8.55
N ARG A 161 -19.21 0.89 -9.24
CA ARG A 161 -20.32 1.17 -10.15
C ARG A 161 -21.54 1.78 -9.46
N LEU A 162 -21.76 1.46 -8.19
CA LEU A 162 -22.81 2.09 -7.39
C LEU A 162 -22.50 3.56 -7.04
N GLN A 163 -21.23 3.95 -6.98
CA GLN A 163 -20.82 5.34 -6.68
C GLN A 163 -20.91 6.23 -7.93
N ASP A 164 -20.75 5.68 -9.13
CA ASP A 164 -20.89 6.44 -10.39
C ASP A 164 -22.36 6.78 -10.74
N VAL A 165 -23.32 6.08 -10.12
CA VAL A 165 -24.77 6.25 -10.37
C VAL A 165 -25.44 7.18 -9.34
N SER A 166 -24.71 7.59 -8.29
CA SER A 166 -25.17 8.48 -7.20
C SER A 166 -24.68 9.92 -7.35
#